data_AF-A0A2E7NA53-F1
#
_entry.id   AF-A0A2E7NA53-F1
#
_cell.length_a   1.000
_cell.length_b   1.000
_cell.length_c   1.000
_cell.angle_alpha   90.00
_cell.angle_beta   90.00
_cell.angle_gamma   90.00
#
_symmetry.space_group_name_H-M   'P 1'
#
loop_
_entity.id
_entity.type
_entity.pdbx_description
1 polymer ?
#
loop_
_entity_poly.entity_id
_entity_poly.type
_entity_poly.pdbx_seq_one_letter_code
_entity_poly.pdbx_strand_id
1 'polypeptide(L)'
;MNKMTNVLVLNVGAPPGRNVARTLIERKNIKVFVADADPLVPILYNTSEINGSYVLPRADAAEYIKALSDIVIKEKIKVIIPCIEDEILGLSKYKDYFSKMSVAVLCVEYKKVIKIADKKIITDIAGKMNIPVPRTYILKDFVDEKIKMSFPLVVKPRIGHGAKETFMLKDRKGFKLMLYQLSEDANNYIIQQYIPGDVGSMFLCGLLYGRDGGIKAEFMSRSIKTLYSFGGPAVSGETIKGFSRLKVYSRKIIDAVGNWYGPVGIEYKISSEDGTPYFLDANPRFWGYGLLAVKSGIDFPYISVMDAIGQSYKAISEDSDVFVLLREHKDTVIPKSAVQEQYENKTILVFEIHSKSKKNFENIAKLRGVKGVDRIIITGMQEALKPFLKYINNKDEKLSCYTKQVMSEYENLYEIGTYNFAGVLVYLEETGKDVEINMIKRELKAFLGTKRKVERVNKDEFFIATNNYLKRCVQKNRNIDDEQSN
;
A
#
# COMPACT_ATOMS: atom_id res chain seq x y z
N MET A 1 20.92 35.54 2.08
CA MET A 1 20.77 34.27 1.36
C MET A 1 20.41 33.19 2.37
N ASN A 2 19.32 32.44 2.15
CA ASN A 2 18.97 31.32 3.04
C ASN A 2 20.06 30.23 3.00
N LYS A 3 20.46 29.73 4.18
CA LYS A 3 21.42 28.63 4.29
C LYS A 3 20.86 27.38 3.58
N MET A 4 21.74 26.68 2.86
CA MET A 4 21.39 25.43 2.19
C MET A 4 20.82 24.41 3.19
N THR A 5 19.69 23.80 2.89
CA THR A 5 19.00 22.84 3.77
C THR A 5 18.92 21.47 3.10
N ASN A 6 19.42 20.44 3.79
CA ASN A 6 19.38 19.06 3.30
C ASN A 6 18.07 18.40 3.76
N VAL A 7 17.26 17.96 2.80
CA VAL A 7 15.93 17.38 3.03
C VAL A 7 15.90 15.95 2.51
N LEU A 8 15.45 15.02 3.33
CA LEU A 8 15.22 13.63 2.94
C LEU A 8 13.71 13.41 2.70
N VAL A 9 13.35 13.08 1.47
CA VAL A 9 11.98 12.73 1.07
C VAL A 9 11.86 11.21 0.98
N LEU A 10 10.90 10.65 1.71
CA LEU A 10 10.67 9.21 1.76
C LEU A 10 9.54 8.79 0.81
N ASN A 11 9.46 7.50 0.50
CA ASN A 11 8.46 6.88 -0.37
C ASN A 11 8.24 7.58 -1.72
N VAL A 12 9.35 7.90 -2.40
CA VAL A 12 9.33 8.65 -3.66
C VAL A 12 8.76 7.86 -4.85
N GLY A 13 8.51 6.56 -4.68
CA GLY A 13 7.73 5.72 -5.58
C GLY A 13 6.25 6.07 -5.58
N ALA A 14 5.69 6.45 -4.42
CA ALA A 14 4.32 6.87 -4.31
C ALA A 14 4.11 8.32 -4.84
N PRO A 15 2.93 8.65 -5.41
CA PRO A 15 2.65 9.98 -5.91
C PRO A 15 2.93 11.14 -4.94
N PRO A 16 2.62 11.05 -3.62
CA PRO A 16 2.94 12.13 -2.69
C PRO A 16 4.44 12.41 -2.59
N GLY A 17 5.27 11.38 -2.34
CA GLY A 17 6.71 11.52 -2.20
C GLY A 17 7.38 11.99 -3.49
N ARG A 18 6.95 11.45 -4.63
CA ARG A 18 7.42 11.89 -5.95
C ARG A 18 7.15 13.38 -6.21
N ASN A 19 5.95 13.85 -5.89
CA ASN A 19 5.58 15.24 -6.07
C ASN A 19 6.40 16.16 -5.15
N VAL A 20 6.52 15.81 -3.87
CA VAL A 20 7.34 16.56 -2.90
C VAL A 20 8.78 16.69 -3.41
N ALA A 21 9.41 15.57 -3.79
CA ALA A 21 10.78 15.57 -4.29
C ALA A 21 10.93 16.47 -5.52
N ARG A 22 10.09 16.30 -6.55
CA ARG A 22 10.13 17.11 -7.78
C ARG A 22 10.00 18.61 -7.50
N THR A 23 9.09 19.00 -6.63
CA THR A 23 8.90 20.43 -6.30
C THR A 23 10.07 21.02 -5.53
N LEU A 24 10.70 20.25 -4.64
CA LEU A 24 11.83 20.71 -3.84
C LEU A 24 13.14 20.79 -4.65
N ILE A 25 13.31 19.94 -5.68
CA ILE A 25 14.46 19.97 -6.59
C ILE A 25 14.56 21.33 -7.30
N GLU A 26 13.43 21.97 -7.60
CA GLU A 26 13.39 23.31 -8.24
C GLU A 26 13.87 24.44 -7.29
N ARG A 27 14.13 24.16 -6.00
CA ARG A 27 14.44 25.17 -4.99
C ARG A 27 15.95 25.27 -4.73
N LYS A 28 16.54 26.41 -5.15
CA LYS A 28 17.99 26.70 -5.07
C LYS A 28 18.61 26.59 -3.67
N ASN A 29 17.83 26.71 -2.60
CA ASN A 29 18.32 26.63 -1.21
C ASN A 29 18.04 25.28 -0.53
N ILE A 30 17.60 24.27 -1.29
CA ILE A 30 17.31 22.92 -0.81
C ILE A 30 18.23 21.93 -1.54
N LYS A 31 18.82 21.01 -0.77
CA LYS A 31 19.40 19.77 -1.30
C LYS A 31 18.43 18.63 -1.04
N VAL A 32 18.05 17.90 -2.09
CA VAL A 32 17.04 16.85 -2.02
C VAL A 32 17.71 15.49 -2.03
N PHE A 33 17.50 14.74 -0.95
CA PHE A 33 17.83 13.34 -0.82
C PHE A 33 16.52 12.55 -0.89
N VAL A 34 16.55 11.40 -1.54
CA VAL A 34 15.35 10.57 -1.73
C VAL A 34 15.57 9.16 -1.22
N ALA A 35 14.53 8.54 -0.69
CA ALA A 35 14.58 7.13 -0.34
C ALA A 35 13.27 6.40 -0.64
N ASP A 36 13.38 5.13 -0.98
CA ASP A 36 12.25 4.21 -1.13
C ASP A 36 12.65 2.80 -0.66
N ALA A 37 11.66 1.95 -0.37
CA ALA A 37 11.92 0.54 -0.08
C ALA A 37 11.99 -0.30 -1.36
N ASP A 38 11.37 0.16 -2.45
CA ASP A 38 11.50 -0.44 -3.77
C ASP A 38 12.70 0.20 -4.51
N PRO A 39 13.77 -0.57 -4.79
CA PRO A 39 14.91 -0.03 -5.50
C PRO A 39 14.61 0.25 -6.97
N LEU A 40 13.51 -0.27 -7.54
CA LEU A 40 13.14 -0.04 -8.94
C LEU A 40 12.38 1.27 -9.16
N VAL A 41 12.34 2.16 -8.16
CA VAL A 41 11.72 3.46 -8.31
C VAL A 41 12.61 4.38 -9.19
N PRO A 42 12.12 4.87 -10.35
CA PRO A 42 12.95 5.61 -11.31
C PRO A 42 13.65 6.85 -10.76
N ILE A 43 13.03 7.58 -9.84
CA ILE A 43 13.61 8.81 -9.27
C ILE A 43 14.88 8.53 -8.45
N LEU A 44 15.10 7.29 -7.98
CA LEU A 44 16.35 6.92 -7.29
C LEU A 44 17.57 6.99 -8.22
N TYR A 45 17.35 6.95 -9.53
CA TYR A 45 18.39 6.95 -10.55
C TYR A 45 18.54 8.28 -11.29
N ASN A 46 17.73 9.28 -10.94
CA ASN A 46 17.76 10.61 -11.56
C ASN A 46 18.84 11.50 -10.91
N THR A 47 20.10 11.06 -10.97
CA THR A 47 21.24 11.64 -10.22
C THR A 47 21.62 13.06 -10.65
N SER A 48 21.14 13.55 -11.79
CA SER A 48 21.37 14.93 -12.23
C SER A 48 20.55 15.96 -11.44
N GLU A 49 19.45 15.54 -10.83
CA GLU A 49 18.48 16.44 -10.18
C GLU A 49 18.43 16.28 -8.65
N ILE A 50 18.86 15.12 -8.13
CA ILE A 50 18.88 14.81 -6.70
C ILE A 50 20.31 14.82 -6.16
N ASN A 51 20.46 15.04 -4.84
CA ASN A 51 21.75 15.06 -4.17
C ASN A 51 22.16 13.71 -3.57
N GLY A 52 21.23 12.76 -3.46
CA GLY A 52 21.51 11.39 -3.08
C GLY A 52 20.23 10.54 -3.07
N SER A 53 20.39 9.24 -3.29
CA SER A 53 19.29 8.28 -3.29
C SER A 53 19.64 7.05 -2.45
N TYR A 54 18.61 6.46 -1.83
CA TYR A 54 18.77 5.39 -0.86
C TYR A 54 17.66 4.35 -0.99
N VAL A 55 18.04 3.08 -0.85
CA VAL A 55 17.09 1.98 -0.66
C VAL A 55 17.03 1.70 0.85
N LEU A 56 15.84 1.76 1.43
CA LEU A 56 15.62 1.55 2.85
C LEU A 56 14.85 0.24 3.11
N PRO A 57 15.01 -0.39 4.28
CA PRO A 57 14.04 -1.36 4.75
C PRO A 57 12.62 -0.76 4.77
N ARG A 58 11.59 -1.61 4.78
CA ARG A 58 10.21 -1.15 5.00
C ARG A 58 10.07 -0.52 6.40
N ALA A 59 9.11 0.39 6.57
CA ALA A 59 8.92 1.16 7.80
C ALA A 59 8.57 0.30 9.04
N ASP A 60 8.08 -0.93 8.83
CA ASP A 60 7.77 -1.92 9.85
C ASP A 60 8.96 -2.82 10.22
N ALA A 61 10.07 -2.77 9.47
CA ALA A 61 11.28 -3.53 9.76
C ALA A 61 12.03 -2.96 10.98
N ALA A 62 12.64 -3.85 11.78
CA ALA A 62 13.36 -3.47 12.99
C ALA A 62 14.58 -2.57 12.70
N GLU A 63 15.20 -2.76 11.54
CA GLU A 63 16.41 -2.06 11.10
C GLU A 63 16.12 -0.68 10.50
N TYR A 64 14.85 -0.35 10.23
CA TYR A 64 14.45 0.86 9.50
C TYR A 64 15.01 2.15 10.13
N ILE A 65 14.82 2.32 11.45
CA ILE A 65 15.25 3.52 12.16
C ILE A 65 16.78 3.65 12.18
N LYS A 66 17.49 2.52 12.28
CA LYS A 66 18.95 2.52 12.20
C LYS A 66 19.41 2.96 10.81
N ALA A 67 18.91 2.33 9.75
CA ALA A 67 19.24 2.66 8.38
C ALA A 67 18.95 4.14 8.06
N LEU A 68 17.80 4.65 8.53
CA LEU A 68 17.45 6.06 8.38
C LEU A 68 18.40 7.00 9.15
N SER A 69 18.81 6.62 10.36
CA SER A 69 19.78 7.39 11.16
C SER A 69 21.15 7.48 10.47
N ASP A 70 21.60 6.38 9.87
CA ASP A 70 22.87 6.32 9.13
C ASP A 70 22.88 7.33 7.96
N ILE A 71 21.75 7.43 7.22
CA ILE A 71 21.57 8.45 6.16
C ILE A 71 21.58 9.85 6.74
N VAL A 72 20.83 10.08 7.83
CA VAL A 72 20.72 11.39 8.48
C VAL A 72 22.09 11.94 8.87
N ILE A 73 22.93 11.10 9.47
CA ILE A 73 24.28 11.47 9.91
C ILE A 73 25.17 11.72 8.69
N LYS A 74 25.22 10.76 7.75
CA LYS A 74 26.05 10.83 6.55
C LYS A 74 25.78 12.09 5.74
N GLU A 75 24.50 12.35 5.45
CA GLU A 75 24.07 13.43 4.57
C GLU A 75 23.72 14.73 5.31
N LYS A 76 23.91 14.77 6.63
CA LYS A 76 23.61 15.94 7.48
C LYS A 76 22.19 16.46 7.25
N ILE A 77 21.23 15.53 7.16
CA ILE A 77 19.81 15.84 6.92
C ILE A 77 19.28 16.75 8.03
N LYS A 78 18.45 17.72 7.65
CA LYS A 78 17.78 18.66 8.57
C LYS A 78 16.28 18.47 8.64
N VAL A 79 15.67 17.99 7.56
CA VAL A 79 14.23 17.70 7.51
C VAL A 79 14.00 16.33 6.89
N ILE A 80 13.18 15.51 7.53
CA ILE A 80 12.68 14.24 6.99
C ILE A 80 11.19 14.41 6.67
N ILE A 81 10.81 14.09 5.44
CA ILE A 81 9.43 14.17 4.95
C ILE A 81 8.92 12.75 4.67
N PRO A 82 8.16 12.14 5.59
CA PRO A 82 7.44 10.91 5.30
C PRO A 82 6.23 11.16 4.40
N CYS A 83 5.96 10.24 3.48
CA CYS A 83 4.96 10.48 2.42
C CYS A 83 3.87 9.42 2.32
N ILE A 84 3.92 8.37 3.14
CA ILE A 84 2.85 7.37 3.30
C ILE A 84 2.52 7.14 4.78
N GLU A 85 1.35 6.58 5.03
CA GLU A 85 0.81 6.28 6.36
C GLU A 85 1.78 5.46 7.22
N ASP A 86 2.34 4.37 6.67
CA ASP A 86 3.22 3.46 7.40
C ASP A 86 4.45 4.18 7.95
N GLU A 87 5.07 5.05 7.15
CA GLU A 87 6.24 5.83 7.54
C GLU A 87 5.90 6.87 8.60
N ILE A 88 4.75 7.54 8.50
CA ILE A 88 4.36 8.58 9.47
C ILE A 88 4.02 7.93 10.80
N LEU A 89 3.31 6.80 10.79
CA LEU A 89 3.01 6.03 11.99
C LEU A 89 4.29 5.45 12.61
N GLY A 90 5.23 4.98 11.80
CA GLY A 90 6.54 4.53 12.27
C GLY A 90 7.35 5.66 12.89
N LEU A 91 7.59 6.74 12.14
CA LEU A 91 8.47 7.84 12.54
C LEU A 91 7.88 8.74 13.62
N SER A 92 6.56 8.88 13.72
CA SER A 92 5.93 9.65 14.81
C SER A 92 6.21 9.08 16.20
N LYS A 93 6.65 7.81 16.31
CA LYS A 93 7.15 7.20 17.55
C LYS A 93 8.59 7.59 17.87
N TYR A 94 9.36 8.03 16.87
CA TYR A 94 10.79 8.38 16.96
C TYR A 94 11.05 9.87 16.73
N LYS A 95 10.01 10.71 16.74
CA LYS A 95 10.13 12.16 16.53
C LYS A 95 11.14 12.81 17.48
N ASP A 96 11.07 12.47 18.77
CA ASP A 96 11.98 13.02 19.79
C ASP A 96 13.42 12.53 19.61
N TYR A 97 13.60 11.31 19.11
CA TYR A 97 14.91 10.75 18.81
C TYR A 97 15.61 11.57 17.71
N PHE A 98 14.92 11.86 16.61
CA PHE A 98 15.47 12.71 15.53
C PHE A 98 15.61 14.18 15.97
N SER A 99 14.71 14.67 16.82
CA SER A 99 14.81 16.03 17.36
C SER A 99 16.10 16.22 18.18
N LYS A 100 16.53 15.22 18.96
CA LYS A 100 17.82 15.24 19.68
C LYS A 100 19.03 15.31 18.74
N MET A 101 18.89 14.83 17.49
CA MET A 101 19.89 14.98 16.43
C MET A 101 19.80 16.31 15.69
N SER A 102 18.97 17.25 16.16
CA SER A 102 18.64 18.51 15.47
C SER A 102 18.06 18.28 14.06
N VAL A 103 17.19 17.28 13.94
CA VAL A 103 16.48 16.95 12.70
C VAL A 103 14.97 17.05 12.92
N ALA A 104 14.30 17.81 12.07
CA ALA A 104 12.86 17.92 12.07
C ALA A 104 12.25 16.76 11.25
N VAL A 105 11.38 15.97 11.88
CA VAL A 105 10.50 15.04 11.15
C VAL A 105 9.18 15.77 10.92
N LEU A 106 8.71 15.82 9.68
CA LEU A 106 7.46 16.50 9.31
C LEU A 106 6.24 15.64 9.70
N CYS A 107 6.04 15.46 11.01
CA CYS A 107 4.89 14.79 11.59
C CYS A 107 4.64 15.30 13.03
N VAL A 108 3.48 14.93 13.57
CA VAL A 108 3.17 15.07 14.99
C VAL A 108 3.41 13.76 15.73
N GLU A 109 3.27 13.77 17.06
CA GLU A 109 3.37 12.57 17.87
C GLU A 109 2.35 11.50 17.48
N TYR A 110 2.72 10.23 17.70
CA TYR A 110 1.94 9.06 17.28
C TYR A 110 0.46 9.12 17.69
N LYS A 111 0.17 9.57 18.92
CA LYS A 111 -1.20 9.69 19.46
C LYS A 111 -2.09 10.65 18.67
N LYS A 112 -1.52 11.63 17.97
CA LYS A 112 -2.27 12.54 17.09
C LYS A 112 -2.34 11.99 15.67
N VAL A 113 -1.24 11.45 15.15
CA VAL A 113 -1.22 10.82 13.82
C VAL A 113 -2.30 9.74 13.73
N ILE A 114 -2.39 8.87 14.73
CA ILE A 114 -3.35 7.76 14.72
C ILE A 114 -4.82 8.23 14.72
N LYS A 115 -5.12 9.38 15.34
CA LYS A 115 -6.47 9.94 15.32
C LYS A 115 -6.92 10.36 13.93
N ILE A 116 -5.98 10.72 13.06
CA ILE A 116 -6.24 11.08 11.65
C ILE A 116 -6.16 9.85 10.76
N ALA A 117 -5.10 9.04 10.90
CA ALA A 117 -4.84 7.89 10.03
C ALA A 117 -5.88 6.77 10.17
N ASP A 118 -6.49 6.62 11.35
CA ASP A 118 -7.56 5.66 11.58
C ASP A 118 -8.90 6.23 11.15
N LYS A 119 -9.41 5.71 10.03
CA LYS A 119 -10.68 6.12 9.41
C LYS A 119 -11.86 6.08 10.39
N LYS A 120 -11.91 5.12 11.33
CA LYS A 120 -13.01 5.07 12.29
C LYS A 120 -12.93 6.24 13.27
N ILE A 121 -11.74 6.49 13.81
CA ILE A 121 -11.53 7.53 14.82
C ILE A 121 -11.81 8.91 14.22
N ILE A 122 -11.25 9.21 13.04
CA ILE A 122 -11.43 10.53 12.44
C ILE A 122 -12.87 10.77 11.98
N THR A 123 -13.56 9.74 11.47
CA THR A 123 -14.99 9.82 11.15
C THR A 123 -15.83 10.09 12.39
N ASP A 124 -15.52 9.49 13.55
CA ASP A 124 -16.24 9.77 14.80
C ASP A 124 -15.99 11.19 15.31
N ILE A 125 -14.74 11.68 15.18
CA ILE A 125 -14.40 13.07 15.53
C ILE A 125 -15.23 14.03 14.67
N ALA A 126 -15.25 13.84 13.35
CA ALA A 126 -16.03 14.68 12.43
C ALA A 126 -17.54 14.61 12.73
N GLY A 127 -18.09 13.42 12.97
CA GLY A 127 -19.50 13.23 13.30
C GLY A 127 -19.94 13.95 14.56
N LYS A 128 -19.12 13.96 15.63
CA LYS A 128 -19.39 14.70 16.87
C LYS A 128 -19.48 16.23 16.67
N MET A 129 -18.93 16.74 15.57
CA MET A 129 -18.96 18.16 15.21
C MET A 129 -20.13 18.52 14.28
N ASN A 130 -21.09 17.61 14.08
CA ASN A 130 -22.18 17.74 13.12
C ASN A 130 -21.69 17.94 11.67
N ILE A 131 -20.51 17.42 11.33
CA ILE A 131 -20.04 17.36 9.95
C ILE A 131 -20.61 16.09 9.31
N PRO A 132 -21.21 16.16 8.11
CA PRO A 132 -21.75 14.99 7.45
C PRO A 132 -20.68 13.92 7.22
N VAL A 133 -20.96 12.72 7.70
CA VAL A 133 -20.12 11.53 7.52
C VAL A 133 -20.97 10.34 7.11
N PRO A 134 -20.46 9.42 6.28
CA PRO A 134 -21.15 8.17 6.01
C PRO A 134 -21.29 7.37 7.31
N ARG A 135 -22.42 6.66 7.48
CA ARG A 135 -22.54 5.71 8.59
C ARG A 135 -21.40 4.70 8.53
N THR A 136 -20.64 4.58 9.61
CA THR A 136 -19.38 3.83 9.64
C THR A 136 -19.27 3.03 10.93
N TYR A 137 -18.95 1.74 10.80
CA TYR A 137 -18.79 0.81 11.92
C TYR A 137 -17.47 0.05 11.77
N ILE A 138 -16.91 -0.41 12.89
CA ILE A 138 -15.87 -1.44 12.84
C ILE A 138 -16.53 -2.70 12.28
N LEU A 139 -15.89 -3.38 11.32
CA LEU A 139 -16.50 -4.51 10.63
C LEU A 139 -16.88 -5.63 11.60
N LYS A 140 -16.04 -5.89 12.62
CA LYS A 140 -16.33 -6.84 13.71
C LYS A 140 -17.64 -6.55 14.47
N ASP A 141 -17.97 -5.27 14.64
CA ASP A 141 -19.14 -4.83 15.41
C ASP A 141 -20.41 -4.74 14.53
N PHE A 142 -20.27 -4.91 13.23
CA PHE A 142 -21.37 -4.77 12.29
C PHE A 142 -22.25 -6.02 12.28
N VAL A 143 -23.49 -5.86 12.75
CA VAL A 143 -24.53 -6.88 12.67
C VAL A 143 -25.57 -6.42 11.66
N ASP A 144 -25.61 -7.08 10.50
CA ASP A 144 -26.46 -6.77 9.35
C ASP A 144 -27.95 -6.59 9.72
N GLU A 145 -28.47 -7.42 10.63
CA GLU A 145 -29.88 -7.33 11.10
C GLU A 145 -30.15 -6.14 12.03
N LYS A 146 -29.11 -5.59 12.68
CA LYS A 146 -29.25 -4.50 13.67
C LYS A 146 -28.97 -3.12 13.07
N ILE A 147 -28.32 -3.05 11.91
CA ILE A 147 -27.85 -1.79 11.32
C ILE A 147 -28.58 -1.51 10.00
N LYS A 148 -29.38 -0.44 9.98
CA LYS A 148 -30.14 0.01 8.79
C LYS A 148 -29.22 0.71 7.77
N MET A 149 -28.41 -0.06 7.06
CA MET A 149 -27.66 0.42 5.90
C MET A 149 -28.08 -0.34 4.65
N SER A 150 -28.37 0.40 3.58
CA SER A 150 -28.70 -0.16 2.28
C SER A 150 -27.42 -0.42 1.50
N PHE A 151 -27.42 -1.47 0.70
CA PHE A 151 -26.36 -1.72 -0.27
C PHE A 151 -26.41 -0.68 -1.42
N PRO A 152 -25.28 -0.34 -2.05
CA PRO A 152 -23.95 -0.90 -1.79
C PRO A 152 -23.29 -0.39 -0.50
N LEU A 153 -22.36 -1.18 0.04
CA LEU A 153 -21.53 -0.85 1.20
C LEU A 153 -20.05 -0.86 0.81
N VAL A 154 -19.22 -0.15 1.55
CA VAL A 154 -17.76 -0.14 1.34
C VAL A 154 -17.07 -0.74 2.55
N VAL A 155 -16.24 -1.75 2.34
CA VAL A 155 -15.32 -2.30 3.34
C VAL A 155 -13.90 -1.82 3.01
N LYS A 156 -13.20 -1.28 4.01
CA LYS A 156 -11.81 -0.81 3.86
C LYS A 156 -11.02 -0.94 5.16
N PRO A 157 -9.69 -1.08 5.12
CA PRO A 157 -8.86 -1.06 6.32
C PRO A 157 -9.08 0.24 7.10
N ARG A 158 -8.97 0.18 8.43
CA ARG A 158 -8.98 1.35 9.32
C ARG A 158 -7.80 2.27 9.02
N ILE A 159 -6.63 1.68 8.83
CA ILE A 159 -5.38 2.35 8.50
C ILE A 159 -4.92 1.79 7.17
N GLY A 160 -4.62 2.66 6.22
CA GLY A 160 -4.22 2.25 4.89
C GLY A 160 -4.28 3.41 3.91
N HIS A 161 -3.79 3.16 2.70
CA HIS A 161 -3.59 4.20 1.69
C HIS A 161 -3.89 3.68 0.27
N GLY A 162 -4.20 4.62 -0.64
CA GLY A 162 -4.35 4.33 -2.06
C GLY A 162 -5.47 3.35 -2.42
N ALA A 163 -6.52 3.27 -1.59
CA ALA A 163 -7.64 2.31 -1.74
C ALA A 163 -7.21 0.83 -1.82
N LYS A 164 -6.03 0.48 -1.31
CA LYS A 164 -5.64 -0.92 -1.10
C LYS A 164 -6.67 -1.61 -0.19
N GLU A 165 -7.07 -2.82 -0.56
CA GLU A 165 -8.04 -3.64 0.17
C GLU A 165 -9.39 -2.94 0.41
N THR A 166 -9.80 -2.08 -0.53
CA THR A 166 -11.11 -1.44 -0.51
C THR A 166 -12.08 -2.19 -1.40
N PHE A 167 -13.17 -2.69 -0.81
CA PHE A 167 -14.15 -3.54 -1.46
C PHE A 167 -15.52 -2.87 -1.49
N MET A 168 -16.19 -2.93 -2.63
CA MET A 168 -17.58 -2.51 -2.75
C MET A 168 -18.51 -3.73 -2.73
N LEU A 169 -19.35 -3.80 -1.72
CA LEU A 169 -20.32 -4.87 -1.53
C LEU A 169 -21.64 -4.42 -2.14
N LYS A 170 -22.10 -5.09 -3.19
CA LYS A 170 -23.34 -4.71 -3.89
C LYS A 170 -24.59 -5.32 -3.27
N ASP A 171 -24.43 -6.37 -2.48
CA ASP A 171 -25.53 -7.11 -1.89
C ASP A 171 -25.08 -7.87 -0.62
N ARG A 172 -26.07 -8.47 0.04
CA ARG A 172 -25.88 -9.28 1.26
C ARG A 172 -25.01 -10.50 1.03
N LYS A 173 -24.99 -11.08 -0.17
CA LYS A 173 -24.17 -12.25 -0.50
C LYS A 173 -22.70 -11.86 -0.50
N GLY A 174 -22.34 -10.77 -1.20
CA GLY A 174 -20.99 -10.22 -1.21
C GLY A 174 -20.51 -9.83 0.20
N PHE A 175 -21.40 -9.29 1.03
CA PHE A 175 -21.07 -9.01 2.43
C PHE A 175 -20.70 -10.27 3.24
N LYS A 176 -21.49 -11.35 3.14
CA LYS A 176 -21.20 -12.60 3.87
C LYS A 176 -19.85 -13.20 3.47
N LEU A 177 -19.52 -13.19 2.17
CA LEU A 177 -18.24 -13.69 1.66
C LEU A 177 -17.08 -12.85 2.21
N MET A 178 -17.18 -11.51 2.15
CA MET A 178 -16.14 -10.64 2.70
C MET A 178 -15.98 -10.76 4.22
N LEU A 179 -17.07 -10.93 4.96
CA LEU A 179 -17.00 -11.13 6.40
C LEU A 179 -16.28 -12.45 6.75
N TYR A 180 -16.49 -13.49 5.95
CA TYR A 180 -15.76 -14.76 6.10
C TYR A 180 -14.27 -14.56 5.82
N GLN A 181 -13.93 -13.94 4.69
CA GLN A 181 -12.54 -13.66 4.28
C GLN A 181 -11.77 -12.80 5.30
N LEU A 182 -12.43 -11.81 5.90
CA LEU A 182 -11.81 -10.86 6.83
C LEU A 182 -12.09 -11.20 8.30
N SER A 183 -12.64 -12.39 8.61
CA SER A 183 -13.18 -12.69 9.94
C SER A 183 -12.13 -12.57 11.07
N GLU A 184 -10.91 -13.05 10.85
CA GLU A 184 -9.80 -12.94 11.81
C GLU A 184 -9.31 -11.49 12.00
N ASP A 185 -9.41 -10.67 10.94
CA ASP A 185 -8.94 -9.28 10.90
C ASP A 185 -10.06 -8.25 10.98
N ALA A 186 -11.31 -8.64 11.25
CA ALA A 186 -12.48 -7.77 11.13
C ALA A 186 -12.42 -6.52 12.03
N ASN A 187 -11.56 -6.52 13.07
CA ASN A 187 -11.32 -5.35 13.93
C ASN A 187 -10.43 -4.28 13.27
N ASN A 188 -9.68 -4.66 12.25
CA ASN A 188 -8.79 -3.80 11.46
C ASN A 188 -9.49 -3.18 10.25
N TYR A 189 -10.75 -3.55 9.99
CA TYR A 189 -11.55 -3.02 8.90
C TYR A 189 -12.75 -2.22 9.41
N ILE A 190 -13.22 -1.29 8.58
CA ILE A 190 -14.51 -0.64 8.73
C ILE A 190 -15.45 -1.06 7.62
N ILE A 191 -16.74 -1.01 7.91
CA ILE A 191 -17.82 -1.04 6.94
C ILE A 191 -18.55 0.30 6.97
N GLN A 192 -18.75 0.86 5.78
CA GLN A 192 -19.14 2.24 5.59
C GLN A 192 -20.24 2.36 4.53
N GLN A 193 -21.16 3.31 4.73
CA GLN A 193 -22.22 3.65 3.79
C GLN A 193 -21.57 4.10 2.49
N TYR A 194 -21.99 3.53 1.36
CA TYR A 194 -21.61 4.07 0.07
C TYR A 194 -22.29 5.42 -0.15
N ILE A 195 -21.49 6.43 -0.53
CA ILE A 195 -22.00 7.74 -0.92
C ILE A 195 -22.10 7.77 -2.45
N PRO A 196 -23.31 7.93 -3.03
CA PRO A 196 -23.51 8.02 -4.47
C PRO A 196 -22.78 9.20 -5.12
N GLY A 197 -22.36 9.03 -6.36
CA GLY A 197 -21.64 10.04 -7.13
C GLY A 197 -20.51 9.43 -7.95
N ASP A 198 -20.18 10.08 -9.05
CA ASP A 198 -19.09 9.69 -9.95
C ASP A 198 -17.72 10.14 -9.44
N VAL A 199 -16.67 9.98 -10.26
CA VAL A 199 -15.33 10.45 -9.91
C VAL A 199 -15.27 11.97 -9.73
N GLY A 200 -16.05 12.72 -10.50
CA GLY A 200 -16.18 14.18 -10.44
C GLY A 200 -16.78 14.68 -9.13
N SER A 201 -17.38 13.80 -8.33
CA SER A 201 -17.91 14.12 -7.00
C SER A 201 -16.88 14.03 -5.87
N MET A 202 -15.63 13.66 -6.15
CA MET A 202 -14.56 13.54 -5.17
C MET A 202 -13.78 14.85 -5.02
N PHE A 203 -13.69 15.35 -3.79
CA PHE A 203 -13.04 16.61 -3.45
C PHE A 203 -11.96 16.37 -2.42
N LEU A 204 -10.88 17.15 -2.50
CA LEU A 204 -9.82 17.14 -1.52
C LEU A 204 -9.53 18.57 -1.05
N CYS A 205 -9.48 18.73 0.27
CA CYS A 205 -9.02 19.92 0.95
C CYS A 205 -7.64 19.66 1.55
N GLY A 206 -6.64 20.37 1.06
CA GLY A 206 -5.28 20.34 1.59
C GLY A 206 -5.06 21.46 2.60
N LEU A 207 -4.63 21.12 3.81
CA LEU A 207 -4.26 22.09 4.85
C LEU A 207 -2.80 21.91 5.26
N LEU A 208 -2.14 23.00 5.61
CA LEU A 208 -0.81 23.00 6.22
C LEU A 208 -0.84 23.81 7.50
N TYR A 209 -0.52 23.17 8.63
CA TYR A 209 -0.36 23.83 9.92
C TYR A 209 1.12 24.03 10.22
N GLY A 210 1.48 25.23 10.65
CA GLY A 210 2.85 25.58 11.07
C GLY A 210 3.10 25.22 12.53
N ARG A 211 4.35 25.37 12.98
CA ARG A 211 4.73 25.10 14.39
C ARG A 211 4.04 26.02 15.41
N ASP A 212 3.53 27.17 14.97
CA ASP A 212 2.72 28.07 15.80
C ASP A 212 1.26 27.62 15.95
N GLY A 213 0.88 26.49 15.34
CA GLY A 213 -0.49 25.98 15.32
C GLY A 213 -1.41 26.72 14.34
N GLY A 214 -0.89 27.74 13.64
CA GLY A 214 -1.63 28.50 12.65
C GLY A 214 -1.61 27.83 11.27
N ILE A 215 -2.66 28.08 10.49
CA ILE A 215 -2.74 27.62 9.10
C ILE A 215 -1.80 28.46 8.23
N LYS A 216 -0.94 27.77 7.48
CA LYS A 216 0.04 28.37 6.55
C LYS A 216 -0.40 28.27 5.10
N ALA A 217 -1.18 27.26 4.76
CA ALA A 217 -1.67 27.06 3.41
C ALA A 217 -2.98 26.29 3.37
N GLU A 218 -3.85 26.63 2.41
CA GLU A 218 -5.09 25.93 2.11
C GLU A 218 -5.25 25.76 0.60
N PHE A 219 -5.61 24.56 0.16
CA PHE A 219 -5.76 24.19 -1.25
C PHE A 219 -7.02 23.35 -1.45
N MET A 220 -7.71 23.55 -2.58
CA MET A 220 -8.84 22.72 -2.96
C MET A 220 -8.65 22.12 -4.34
N SER A 221 -8.94 20.82 -4.44
CA SER A 221 -8.99 20.13 -5.72
C SER A 221 -10.20 19.22 -5.83
N ARG A 222 -10.55 18.89 -7.07
CA ARG A 222 -11.54 17.88 -7.43
C ARG A 222 -10.90 16.84 -8.34
N SER A 223 -11.29 15.58 -8.18
CA SER A 223 -10.84 14.51 -9.08
C SER A 223 -11.59 14.58 -10.40
N ILE A 224 -10.87 14.45 -11.51
CA ILE A 224 -11.45 14.23 -12.85
C ILE A 224 -11.38 12.74 -13.20
N LYS A 225 -10.27 12.09 -12.81
CA LYS A 225 -10.02 10.67 -13.06
C LYS A 225 -9.34 10.03 -11.87
N THR A 226 -9.82 8.88 -11.45
CA THR A 226 -9.23 8.01 -10.43
C THR A 226 -8.86 6.66 -11.03
N LEU A 227 -8.08 5.86 -10.29
CA LEU A 227 -7.71 4.52 -10.73
C LEU A 227 -8.92 3.59 -10.86
N TYR A 228 -9.92 3.74 -9.99
CA TYR A 228 -11.17 2.99 -10.04
C TYR A 228 -12.36 3.93 -10.28
N SER A 229 -13.42 3.42 -10.92
CA SER A 229 -14.63 4.21 -11.23
C SER A 229 -15.38 4.70 -9.99
N PHE A 230 -15.18 4.06 -8.84
CA PHE A 230 -15.80 4.42 -7.57
C PHE A 230 -14.94 5.31 -6.67
N GLY A 231 -13.73 5.68 -7.11
CA GLY A 231 -12.77 6.48 -6.36
C GLY A 231 -11.37 5.84 -6.29
N GLY A 232 -10.60 6.19 -5.26
CA GLY A 232 -9.23 5.70 -5.07
C GLY A 232 -8.17 6.67 -5.59
N PRO A 233 -6.93 6.20 -5.85
CA PRO A 233 -5.82 7.07 -6.22
C PRO A 233 -6.17 8.01 -7.37
N ALA A 234 -6.05 9.29 -7.06
CA ALA A 234 -6.15 10.42 -7.96
C ALA A 234 -5.18 10.30 -9.16
N VAL A 235 -5.72 10.08 -10.36
CA VAL A 235 -4.96 10.04 -11.62
C VAL A 235 -4.88 11.45 -12.22
N SER A 236 -6.02 12.11 -12.36
CA SER A 236 -6.12 13.49 -12.84
C SER A 236 -7.11 14.26 -11.97
N GLY A 237 -6.85 15.55 -11.77
CA GLY A 237 -7.68 16.43 -10.96
C GLY A 237 -7.43 17.89 -11.30
N GLU A 238 -8.29 18.75 -10.82
CA GLU A 238 -8.24 20.19 -11.08
C GLU A 238 -8.30 21.00 -9.79
N THR A 239 -7.72 22.19 -9.83
CA THR A 239 -7.91 23.18 -8.76
C THR A 239 -9.32 23.75 -8.84
N ILE A 240 -9.96 23.99 -7.70
CA ILE A 240 -11.33 24.52 -7.66
C ILE A 240 -11.43 25.74 -6.74
N LYS A 241 -12.32 26.69 -7.09
CA LYS A 241 -12.65 27.86 -6.27
C LYS A 241 -14.03 27.69 -5.61
N GLY A 242 -14.30 28.44 -4.54
CA GLY A 242 -15.67 28.61 -4.00
C GLY A 242 -16.16 27.59 -2.96
N PHE A 243 -15.36 26.61 -2.53
CA PHE A 243 -15.77 25.58 -1.55
C PHE A 243 -15.40 25.93 -0.10
N SER A 244 -15.75 27.15 0.34
CA SER A 244 -15.41 27.65 1.69
C SER A 244 -15.94 26.74 2.81
N ARG A 245 -17.11 26.13 2.62
CA ARG A 245 -17.71 25.18 3.58
C ARG A 245 -16.80 23.97 3.84
N LEU A 246 -16.17 23.41 2.80
CA LEU A 246 -15.26 22.27 2.95
C LEU A 246 -13.98 22.69 3.70
N LYS A 247 -13.44 23.87 3.41
CA LYS A 247 -12.29 24.42 4.16
C LYS A 247 -12.65 24.57 5.64
N VAL A 248 -13.83 25.13 5.97
CA VAL A 248 -14.32 25.26 7.35
C VAL A 248 -14.47 23.91 8.05
N TYR A 249 -15.04 22.91 7.38
CA TYR A 249 -15.16 21.56 7.93
C TYR A 249 -13.79 20.93 8.18
N SER A 250 -12.88 21.02 7.22
CA SER A 250 -11.53 20.48 7.35
C SER A 250 -10.80 21.11 8.52
N ARG A 251 -10.85 22.44 8.69
CA ARG A 251 -10.24 23.13 9.83
C ARG A 251 -10.79 22.61 11.15
N LYS A 252 -12.12 22.59 11.29
CA LYS A 252 -12.81 22.06 12.48
C LYS A 252 -12.35 20.63 12.84
N ILE A 253 -12.31 19.72 11.87
CA ILE A 253 -11.89 18.33 12.09
C ILE A 253 -10.45 18.27 12.63
N ILE A 254 -9.54 19.00 12.01
CA ILE A 254 -8.11 18.97 12.37
C ILE A 254 -7.85 19.68 13.69
N ASP A 255 -8.51 20.82 13.94
CA ASP A 255 -8.43 21.56 15.20
C ASP A 255 -8.93 20.69 16.38
N ALA A 256 -9.95 19.85 16.16
CA ALA A 256 -10.45 18.92 17.18
C ALA A 256 -9.46 17.79 17.55
N VAL A 257 -8.49 17.47 16.68
CA VAL A 257 -7.38 16.56 17.02
C VAL A 257 -6.40 17.23 17.99
N GLY A 258 -6.27 18.56 17.87
CA GLY A 258 -5.49 19.45 18.73
C GLY A 258 -4.01 19.55 18.33
N ASN A 259 -3.49 20.79 18.26
CA ASN A 259 -2.07 21.10 18.03
C ASN A 259 -1.46 20.29 16.88
N TRP A 260 -2.13 20.28 15.72
CA TRP A 260 -1.64 19.66 14.51
C TRP A 260 -0.46 20.45 13.93
N TYR A 261 0.49 19.75 13.31
CA TYR A 261 1.64 20.33 12.62
C TYR A 261 1.94 19.53 11.36
N GLY A 262 2.20 20.24 10.26
CA GLY A 262 2.47 19.64 8.97
C GLY A 262 1.24 19.51 8.07
N PRO A 263 1.41 18.90 6.89
CA PRO A 263 0.37 18.79 5.88
C PRO A 263 -0.68 17.75 6.27
N VAL A 264 -1.92 17.98 5.86
CA VAL A 264 -3.01 17.01 5.95
C VAL A 264 -3.94 17.16 4.75
N GLY A 265 -4.29 16.05 4.12
CA GLY A 265 -5.24 16.00 3.00
C GLY A 265 -6.56 15.40 3.44
N ILE A 266 -7.64 16.17 3.37
CA ILE A 266 -8.98 15.78 3.79
C ILE A 266 -9.84 15.49 2.55
N GLU A 267 -10.43 14.30 2.49
CA GLU A 267 -11.22 13.84 1.35
C GLU A 267 -12.72 13.89 1.64
N TYR A 268 -13.47 14.42 0.67
CA TYR A 268 -14.92 14.50 0.69
C TYR A 268 -15.49 13.86 -0.57
N LYS A 269 -16.73 13.39 -0.47
CA LYS A 269 -17.56 13.09 -1.63
C LYS A 269 -18.87 13.85 -1.54
N ILE A 270 -19.21 14.57 -2.61
CA ILE A 270 -20.50 15.25 -2.73
C ILE A 270 -21.50 14.23 -3.25
N SER A 271 -22.50 13.91 -2.44
CA SER A 271 -23.54 12.96 -2.79
C SER A 271 -24.36 13.46 -3.99
N SER A 272 -24.53 12.62 -5.00
CA SER A 272 -25.37 12.94 -6.16
C SER A 272 -26.87 12.92 -5.86
N GLU A 273 -27.29 12.37 -4.71
CA GLU A 273 -28.71 12.28 -4.33
C GLU A 273 -29.22 13.53 -3.62
N ASP A 274 -28.43 14.09 -2.70
CA ASP A 274 -28.84 15.19 -1.82
C ASP A 274 -27.87 16.40 -1.87
N GLY A 275 -26.78 16.31 -2.63
CA GLY A 275 -25.75 17.37 -2.72
C GLY A 275 -24.92 17.53 -1.44
N THR A 276 -25.07 16.65 -0.44
CA THR A 276 -24.37 16.77 0.83
C THR A 276 -22.90 16.40 0.68
N PRO A 277 -21.95 17.22 1.18
CA PRO A 277 -20.53 16.87 1.20
C PRO A 277 -20.19 15.99 2.40
N TYR A 278 -20.06 14.69 2.16
CA TYR A 278 -19.68 13.72 3.17
C TYR A 278 -18.16 13.66 3.33
N PHE A 279 -17.65 13.84 4.55
CA PHE A 279 -16.25 13.57 4.88
C PHE A 279 -16.00 12.06 4.81
N LEU A 280 -14.99 11.65 4.03
CA LEU A 280 -14.68 10.24 3.79
C LEU A 280 -13.45 9.73 4.54
N ASP A 281 -12.39 10.54 4.55
CA ASP A 281 -11.09 10.18 5.11
C ASP A 281 -10.20 11.42 5.28
N ALA A 282 -9.15 11.30 6.09
CA ALA A 282 -8.07 12.27 6.17
C ALA A 282 -6.71 11.58 6.19
N ASN A 283 -5.76 12.19 5.52
CA ASN A 283 -4.42 11.66 5.36
C ASN A 283 -3.42 12.58 6.09
N PRO A 284 -2.67 12.09 7.10
CA PRO A 284 -1.78 12.92 7.93
C PRO A 284 -0.47 13.32 7.20
N ARG A 285 -0.52 13.49 5.87
CA ARG A 285 0.60 13.77 4.97
C ARG A 285 0.18 14.49 3.71
N PHE A 286 1.18 14.85 2.91
CA PHE A 286 1.00 15.23 1.51
C PHE A 286 0.15 14.21 0.74
N TRP A 287 -0.69 14.69 -0.16
CA TRP A 287 -1.55 13.86 -1.01
C TRP A 287 -1.07 13.88 -2.46
N GLY A 288 -1.70 13.05 -3.30
CA GLY A 288 -1.29 12.85 -4.69
C GLY A 288 -1.38 14.08 -5.60
N TYR A 289 -2.02 15.18 -5.16
CA TYR A 289 -2.17 16.44 -5.91
C TYR A 289 -1.23 17.55 -5.43
N GLY A 290 -0.17 17.25 -4.68
CA GLY A 290 0.79 18.27 -4.21
C GLY A 290 1.36 19.17 -5.32
N LEU A 291 1.71 18.62 -6.48
CA LEU A 291 2.21 19.40 -7.61
C LEU A 291 1.17 20.40 -8.16
N LEU A 292 -0.11 20.01 -8.15
CA LEU A 292 -1.21 20.87 -8.59
C LEU A 292 -1.32 22.11 -7.71
N ALA A 293 -1.20 21.92 -6.38
CA ALA A 293 -1.15 23.02 -5.41
C ALA A 293 0.06 23.95 -5.64
N VAL A 294 1.23 23.38 -5.93
CA VAL A 294 2.44 24.19 -6.21
C VAL A 294 2.28 25.02 -7.47
N LYS A 295 1.71 24.45 -8.54
CA LYS A 295 1.47 25.19 -9.79
C LYS A 295 0.36 26.24 -9.64
N SER A 296 -0.59 26.05 -8.72
CA SER A 296 -1.54 27.10 -8.30
C SER A 296 -0.95 28.07 -7.27
N GLY A 297 0.38 28.24 -7.23
CA GLY A 297 1.04 29.25 -6.40
C GLY A 297 1.23 28.88 -4.93
N ILE A 298 0.87 27.67 -4.49
CA ILE A 298 0.96 27.25 -3.09
C ILE A 298 1.96 26.08 -2.93
N ASP A 299 3.21 26.42 -2.63
CA ASP A 299 4.26 25.43 -2.46
C ASP A 299 4.26 24.79 -1.06
N PHE A 300 3.30 23.89 -0.80
CA PHE A 300 3.20 23.17 0.48
C PHE A 300 4.54 22.54 0.91
N PRO A 301 5.28 21.80 0.06
CA PRO A 301 6.58 21.24 0.42
C PRO A 301 7.59 22.28 0.89
N TYR A 302 7.79 23.36 0.13
CA TYR A 302 8.77 24.38 0.49
C TYR A 302 8.38 25.11 1.78
N ILE A 303 7.11 25.49 1.92
CA ILE A 303 6.59 26.13 3.13
C ILE A 303 6.81 25.24 4.35
N SER A 304 6.56 23.93 4.22
CA SER A 304 6.76 22.96 5.29
C SER A 304 8.24 22.88 5.71
N VAL A 305 9.17 22.86 4.74
CA VAL A 305 10.60 22.82 5.03
C VAL A 305 11.07 24.11 5.70
N MET A 306 10.66 25.28 5.19
CA MET A 306 11.04 26.57 5.76
C MET A 306 10.52 26.72 7.20
N ASP A 307 9.25 26.35 7.43
CA ASP A 307 8.68 26.36 8.77
C ASP A 307 9.44 25.41 9.69
N ALA A 308 9.72 24.17 9.25
CA ALA A 308 10.46 23.17 10.04
C ALA A 308 11.83 23.64 10.53
N ILE A 309 12.53 24.47 9.76
CA ILE A 309 13.88 24.98 10.09
C ILE A 309 13.88 26.34 10.79
N GLY A 310 12.74 26.85 11.25
CA GLY A 310 12.71 28.14 11.98
C GLY A 310 12.27 29.35 11.17
N GLN A 311 12.05 29.22 9.86
CA GLN A 311 11.76 30.37 9.03
C GLN A 311 10.26 30.62 8.95
N SER A 312 9.84 31.86 9.25
CA SER A 312 8.46 32.26 9.10
C SER A 312 8.07 32.38 7.64
N TYR A 313 6.93 31.81 7.28
CA TYR A 313 6.31 31.97 5.98
C TYR A 313 4.94 32.64 6.15
N LYS A 314 4.59 33.59 5.27
CA LYS A 314 3.27 34.23 5.31
C LYS A 314 2.21 33.23 4.87
N ALA A 315 1.06 33.21 5.55
CA ALA A 315 -0.03 32.33 5.14
C ALA A 315 -0.47 32.66 3.71
N ILE A 316 -0.64 31.64 2.88
CA ILE A 316 -1.12 31.77 1.50
C ILE A 316 -2.41 30.97 1.35
N SER A 317 -3.47 31.65 0.97
CA SER A 317 -4.72 31.05 0.51
C SER A 317 -4.89 31.35 -0.98
N GLU A 318 -5.42 30.39 -1.74
CA GLU A 318 -5.61 30.52 -3.19
C GLU A 318 -6.34 31.80 -3.60
N ASP A 319 -5.77 32.49 -4.60
CA ASP A 319 -6.50 33.28 -5.58
C ASP A 319 -5.77 33.25 -6.95
N SER A 320 -5.61 32.07 -7.53
CA SER A 320 -4.87 31.88 -8.79
C SER A 320 -5.61 31.02 -9.80
N ASP A 321 -5.01 30.82 -10.96
CA ASP A 321 -5.56 30.11 -12.13
C ASP A 321 -6.02 28.67 -11.82
N VAL A 322 -7.00 28.23 -12.61
CA VAL A 322 -7.53 26.86 -12.58
C VAL A 322 -6.62 25.97 -13.42
N PHE A 323 -5.92 25.04 -12.77
CA PHE A 323 -5.04 24.07 -13.43
C PHE A 323 -5.67 22.68 -13.44
N VAL A 324 -5.28 21.87 -14.44
CA VAL A 324 -5.56 20.43 -14.50
C VAL A 324 -4.24 19.66 -14.42
N LEU A 325 -4.16 18.70 -13.50
CA LEU A 325 -3.04 17.77 -13.43
C LEU A 325 -3.27 16.60 -14.39
N LEU A 326 -2.35 16.45 -15.34
CA LEU A 326 -2.22 15.26 -16.18
C LEU A 326 -0.96 14.51 -15.77
N ARG A 327 -1.05 13.18 -15.66
CA ARG A 327 0.09 12.32 -15.38
C ARG A 327 0.51 11.60 -16.65
N GLU A 328 1.77 11.72 -17.01
CA GLU A 328 2.40 10.91 -18.04
C GLU A 328 3.26 9.80 -17.41
N HIS A 329 3.41 8.70 -18.15
CA HIS A 329 4.39 7.67 -17.85
C HIS A 329 5.66 7.96 -18.66
N LYS A 330 6.79 8.07 -17.96
CA LYS A 330 8.11 8.20 -18.58
C LYS A 330 8.90 6.94 -18.27
N ASP A 331 9.36 6.25 -19.30
CA ASP A 331 10.21 5.08 -19.15
C ASP A 331 11.61 5.50 -18.70
N THR A 332 12.21 4.69 -17.82
CA THR A 332 13.57 4.89 -17.32
C THR A 332 14.31 3.59 -17.51
N VAL A 333 15.39 3.64 -18.30
CA VAL A 333 16.25 2.50 -18.57
C VAL A 333 17.57 2.73 -17.84
N ILE A 334 17.97 1.75 -17.03
CA ILE A 334 19.20 1.78 -16.25
C ILE A 334 20.06 0.55 -16.56
N PRO A 335 21.39 0.64 -16.44
CA PRO A 335 22.24 -0.54 -16.45
C PRO A 335 21.85 -1.51 -15.32
N LYS A 336 21.88 -2.83 -15.57
CA LYS A 336 21.65 -3.85 -14.54
C LYS A 336 22.57 -3.65 -13.32
N SER A 337 23.81 -3.22 -13.56
CA SER A 337 24.81 -2.94 -12.51
C SER A 337 24.44 -1.77 -11.59
N ALA A 338 23.47 -0.93 -11.95
CA ALA A 338 22.99 0.17 -11.10
C ALA A 338 21.99 -0.32 -10.03
N VAL A 339 21.39 -1.51 -10.20
CA VAL A 339 20.52 -2.12 -9.20
C VAL A 339 21.41 -2.91 -8.23
N GLN A 340 21.31 -2.63 -6.93
CA GLN A 340 22.05 -3.39 -5.92
C GLN A 340 21.68 -4.89 -5.99
N GLU A 341 22.63 -5.79 -5.68
CA GLU A 341 22.49 -7.26 -5.71
C GLU A 341 21.28 -7.82 -4.94
N GLN A 342 20.62 -7.03 -4.09
CA GLN A 342 19.38 -7.42 -3.39
C GLN A 342 18.19 -7.81 -4.31
N TYR A 343 18.33 -7.61 -5.62
CA TYR A 343 17.37 -8.07 -6.63
C TYR A 343 17.72 -9.39 -7.31
N GLU A 344 18.77 -10.10 -6.88
CA GLU A 344 19.00 -11.47 -7.34
C GLU A 344 17.78 -12.34 -6.99
N ASN A 345 16.97 -12.60 -8.02
CA ASN A 345 15.86 -13.53 -8.14
C ASN A 345 15.29 -14.07 -6.82
N LYS A 346 14.32 -13.33 -6.28
CA LYS A 346 13.49 -13.82 -5.19
C LYS A 346 12.72 -15.04 -5.64
N THR A 347 13.18 -16.23 -5.25
CA THR A 347 12.51 -17.47 -5.62
C THR A 347 11.29 -17.65 -4.71
N ILE A 348 10.10 -17.57 -5.29
CA ILE A 348 8.84 -17.92 -4.64
C ILE A 348 8.50 -19.37 -5.03
N LEU A 349 8.54 -20.29 -4.07
CA LEU A 349 8.15 -21.68 -4.28
C LEU A 349 6.70 -21.90 -3.83
N VAL A 350 5.84 -22.39 -4.72
CA VAL A 350 4.44 -22.72 -4.39
C VAL A 350 4.25 -24.25 -4.38
N PHE A 351 3.74 -24.82 -3.28
CA PHE A 351 3.57 -26.26 -3.08
C PHE A 351 2.13 -26.66 -2.80
N GLU A 352 1.50 -27.47 -3.66
CA GLU A 352 0.16 -28.01 -3.38
C GLU A 352 0.20 -29.39 -2.70
N ILE A 353 -0.34 -29.47 -1.49
CA ILE A 353 -0.39 -30.63 -0.60
C ILE A 353 -1.79 -31.22 -0.60
N HIS A 354 -1.89 -32.45 -1.10
CA HIS A 354 -3.15 -33.22 -1.07
C HIS A 354 -3.06 -34.48 -0.18
N SER A 355 -2.04 -34.57 0.67
CA SER A 355 -1.70 -35.79 1.42
C SER A 355 -1.38 -35.49 2.88
N LYS A 356 -1.85 -36.34 3.80
CA LYS A 356 -1.56 -36.28 5.25
C LYS A 356 -0.22 -36.95 5.63
N SER A 357 0.62 -37.32 4.66
CA SER A 357 1.87 -38.07 4.86
C SER A 357 2.96 -37.26 5.58
N LYS A 358 3.45 -37.76 6.71
CA LYS A 358 4.56 -37.19 7.50
C LYS A 358 5.86 -37.00 6.69
N LYS A 359 6.15 -37.94 5.77
CA LYS A 359 7.37 -37.93 4.94
C LYS A 359 7.42 -36.75 3.97
N ASN A 360 6.25 -36.29 3.50
CA ASN A 360 6.12 -35.13 2.62
C ASN A 360 6.40 -33.82 3.35
N PHE A 361 6.08 -33.74 4.64
CA PHE A 361 6.32 -32.54 5.47
C PHE A 361 7.79 -32.37 5.87
N GLU A 362 8.53 -33.48 6.07
CA GLU A 362 9.96 -33.46 6.36
C GLU A 362 10.80 -32.95 5.18
N ASN A 363 10.37 -33.18 3.94
CA ASN A 363 11.04 -32.68 2.74
C ASN A 363 10.88 -31.16 2.56
N ILE A 364 9.71 -30.60 2.90
CA ILE A 364 9.47 -29.14 2.86
C ILE A 364 10.40 -28.41 3.85
N ALA A 365 10.62 -28.99 5.04
CA ALA A 365 11.55 -28.44 6.02
C ALA A 365 13.00 -28.41 5.52
N LYS A 366 13.42 -29.38 4.71
CA LYS A 366 14.76 -29.40 4.08
C LYS A 366 14.92 -28.32 3.01
N LEU A 367 13.86 -28.04 2.24
CA LEU A 367 13.87 -27.01 1.19
C LEU A 367 13.99 -25.58 1.75
N ARG A 368 13.61 -25.36 3.02
CA ARG A 368 13.84 -24.09 3.74
C ARG A 368 15.32 -23.79 4.02
N GLY A 369 16.17 -24.81 3.99
CA GLY A 369 17.63 -24.65 4.16
C GLY A 369 18.36 -24.26 2.88
N VAL A 370 17.67 -24.16 1.75
CA VAL A 370 18.26 -23.81 0.45
C VAL A 370 18.47 -22.31 0.40
N LYS A 371 19.72 -21.87 0.20
CA LYS A 371 20.06 -20.45 -0.01
C LYS A 371 19.40 -19.94 -1.29
N GLY A 372 18.76 -18.76 -1.25
CA GLY A 372 18.12 -18.11 -2.40
C GLY A 372 16.59 -18.28 -2.50
N VAL A 373 15.96 -18.95 -1.54
CA VAL A 373 14.49 -19.06 -1.46
C VAL A 373 13.95 -18.03 -0.47
N ASP A 374 13.30 -16.99 -0.98
CA ASP A 374 12.72 -15.92 -0.17
C ASP A 374 11.34 -16.25 0.39
N ARG A 375 10.54 -17.01 -0.36
CA ARG A 375 9.14 -17.29 0.04
C ARG A 375 8.72 -18.70 -0.35
N ILE A 376 8.08 -19.40 0.59
CA ILE A 376 7.45 -20.70 0.33
C ILE A 376 5.96 -20.57 0.63
N ILE A 377 5.14 -20.71 -0.41
CA ILE A 377 3.68 -20.73 -0.34
C ILE A 377 3.25 -22.19 -0.39
N ILE A 378 2.39 -22.62 0.53
CA ILE A 378 1.92 -24.00 0.60
C ILE A 378 0.41 -23.99 0.39
N THR A 379 -0.05 -24.64 -0.68
CA THR A 379 -1.45 -24.87 -1.01
C THR A 379 -1.97 -26.26 -0.60
N GLY A 380 -3.27 -26.47 -0.32
CA GLY A 380 -3.84 -27.77 0.07
C GLY A 380 -5.25 -27.73 0.69
N MET A 381 -5.96 -28.86 0.78
CA MET A 381 -7.26 -28.93 1.46
C MET A 381 -7.10 -28.76 2.99
N GLN A 382 -8.07 -28.08 3.64
CA GLN A 382 -8.02 -27.72 5.07
C GLN A 382 -7.71 -28.92 6.00
N GLU A 383 -8.18 -30.12 5.65
CA GLU A 383 -7.92 -31.34 6.40
C GLU A 383 -6.46 -31.84 6.33
N ALA A 384 -5.72 -31.51 5.27
CA ALA A 384 -4.32 -31.89 5.09
C ALA A 384 -3.36 -30.87 5.74
N LEU A 385 -3.77 -29.60 5.82
CA LEU A 385 -2.98 -28.50 6.41
C LEU A 385 -2.99 -28.52 7.94
N LYS A 386 -4.14 -28.80 8.59
CA LYS A 386 -4.23 -28.82 10.07
C LYS A 386 -3.19 -29.74 10.75
N PRO A 387 -2.95 -30.98 10.29
CA PRO A 387 -1.90 -31.85 10.83
C PRO A 387 -0.46 -31.32 10.61
N PHE A 388 -0.19 -30.68 9.47
CA PHE A 388 1.11 -30.09 9.15
C PHE A 388 1.48 -28.92 10.07
N LEU A 389 0.53 -28.01 10.29
CA LEU A 389 0.72 -26.83 11.12
C LEU A 389 0.95 -27.23 12.58
N LYS A 390 0.23 -28.27 13.05
CA LYS A 390 0.44 -28.88 14.37
C LYS A 390 1.83 -29.55 14.49
N TYR A 391 2.30 -30.20 13.43
CA TYR A 391 3.65 -30.80 13.40
C TYR A 391 4.77 -29.74 13.47
N ILE A 392 4.61 -28.62 12.77
CA ILE A 392 5.58 -27.52 12.75
C ILE A 392 5.61 -26.73 14.06
N ASN A 393 4.45 -26.34 14.61
CA ASN A 393 4.38 -25.58 15.86
C ASN A 393 5.01 -26.31 17.04
N ASN A 394 5.01 -27.65 17.03
CA ASN A 394 5.61 -28.46 18.07
C ASN A 394 7.15 -28.61 17.95
N LYS A 395 7.77 -28.10 16.88
CA LYS A 395 9.21 -28.28 16.62
C LYS A 395 10.00 -26.97 16.51
N ASP A 396 9.36 -25.81 16.34
CA ASP A 396 10.07 -24.54 16.12
C ASP A 396 9.25 -23.32 16.57
N GLU A 397 9.64 -22.68 17.68
CA GLU A 397 8.90 -21.55 18.29
C GLU A 397 8.90 -20.28 17.43
N LYS A 398 9.92 -20.07 16.58
CA LYS A 398 9.98 -18.91 15.67
C LYS A 398 8.93 -18.99 14.56
N LEU A 399 8.40 -20.18 14.28
CA LEU A 399 7.46 -20.41 13.20
C LEU A 399 6.00 -20.10 13.56
N SER A 400 5.64 -20.01 14.83
CA SER A 400 4.29 -19.65 15.30
C SER A 400 3.79 -18.32 14.69
N CYS A 401 4.69 -17.35 14.47
CA CYS A 401 4.34 -16.03 13.94
C CYS A 401 4.14 -16.05 12.41
N TYR A 402 5.05 -16.67 11.66
CA TYR A 402 4.94 -16.79 10.20
C TYR A 402 3.80 -17.72 9.76
N THR A 403 3.48 -18.71 10.57
CA THR A 403 2.40 -19.68 10.31
C THR A 403 1.03 -19.02 10.34
N LYS A 404 0.82 -18.01 11.19
CA LYS A 404 -0.44 -17.22 11.23
C LYS A 404 -0.62 -16.37 9.97
N GLN A 405 0.47 -15.79 9.47
CA GLN A 405 0.45 -14.97 8.26
C GLN A 405 0.14 -15.80 7.00
N VAL A 406 0.75 -16.99 6.88
CA VAL A 406 0.43 -17.93 5.79
C VAL A 406 -1.00 -18.43 5.88
N MET A 407 -1.55 -18.69 7.08
CA MET A 407 -2.96 -19.07 7.25
C MET A 407 -3.93 -17.96 6.79
N SER A 408 -3.63 -16.70 7.08
CA SER A 408 -4.42 -15.56 6.59
C SER A 408 -4.38 -15.43 5.05
N GLU A 409 -3.25 -15.77 4.42
CA GLU A 409 -3.13 -15.81 2.96
C GLU A 409 -3.77 -17.08 2.36
N TYR A 410 -3.92 -18.14 3.17
CA TYR A 410 -4.45 -19.42 2.76
C TYR A 410 -5.98 -19.47 2.71
N GLU A 411 -6.65 -18.83 3.68
CA GLU A 411 -8.11 -18.69 3.67
C GLU A 411 -8.60 -17.82 2.49
N ASN A 412 -7.73 -16.95 1.96
CA ASN A 412 -8.01 -16.08 0.82
C ASN A 412 -7.95 -16.77 -0.56
N LEU A 413 -7.41 -17.99 -0.67
CA LEU A 413 -7.38 -18.74 -1.94
C LEU A 413 -8.64 -19.60 -2.17
N TYR A 414 -9.55 -19.70 -1.20
CA TYR A 414 -10.75 -20.53 -1.31
C TYR A 414 -11.89 -19.90 -2.14
N GLU A 415 -11.73 -18.66 -2.63
CA GLU A 415 -12.77 -17.93 -3.38
C GLU A 415 -12.33 -17.37 -4.75
N ILE A 416 -11.22 -17.87 -5.31
CA ILE A 416 -11.21 -18.02 -6.78
C ILE A 416 -12.07 -19.26 -7.03
N GLY A 417 -13.32 -19.01 -7.41
CA GLY A 417 -14.43 -19.96 -7.35
C GLY A 417 -14.13 -21.34 -7.91
N THR A 418 -15.01 -22.30 -7.62
CA THR A 418 -15.07 -23.68 -8.14
C THR A 418 -14.82 -23.80 -9.65
N TYR A 419 -13.56 -23.65 -10.02
CA TYR A 419 -12.96 -23.90 -11.31
C TYR A 419 -11.66 -24.62 -10.98
N ASN A 420 -11.71 -25.94 -11.05
CA ASN A 420 -10.61 -26.84 -11.42
C ASN A 420 -9.20 -26.23 -11.33
N PHE A 421 -8.69 -25.96 -10.14
CA PHE A 421 -7.25 -25.78 -9.95
C PHE A 421 -6.62 -27.17 -9.78
N ALA A 422 -6.16 -27.72 -10.90
CA ALA A 422 -5.23 -28.84 -10.93
C ALA A 422 -4.18 -28.55 -11.99
N GLY A 423 -3.39 -27.51 -11.73
CA GLY A 423 -2.23 -27.11 -12.52
C GLY A 423 -1.45 -26.05 -11.75
N VAL A 424 -0.32 -26.43 -11.16
CA VAL A 424 0.62 -25.48 -10.55
C VAL A 424 1.74 -25.25 -11.55
N LEU A 425 1.95 -23.98 -11.92
CA LEU A 425 3.13 -23.51 -12.63
C LEU A 425 4.22 -23.20 -11.60
N VAL A 426 5.36 -23.85 -11.74
CA VAL A 426 6.56 -23.54 -10.94
C VAL A 426 7.56 -22.85 -11.86
N TYR A 427 7.93 -21.62 -11.49
CA TYR A 427 8.94 -20.83 -12.17
C TYR A 427 10.31 -21.18 -11.57
N LEU A 428 11.24 -21.69 -12.38
CA LEU A 428 12.62 -21.99 -12.00
C LEU A 428 13.53 -21.39 -13.06
N GLU A 429 14.10 -20.22 -12.80
CA GLU A 429 15.11 -19.63 -13.68
C GLU A 429 16.48 -20.26 -13.42
N GLU A 430 17.26 -20.46 -14.50
CA GLU A 430 18.61 -21.04 -14.48
C GLU A 430 19.56 -20.26 -13.54
N THR A 431 19.60 -20.62 -12.26
CA THR A 431 20.83 -20.47 -11.47
C THR A 431 21.74 -21.61 -11.92
N GLY A 432 22.94 -21.28 -12.42
CA GLY A 432 23.85 -22.18 -13.15
C GLY A 432 24.44 -23.35 -12.35
N LYS A 433 23.59 -24.23 -11.81
CA LYS A 433 23.94 -25.50 -11.19
C LYS A 433 22.89 -26.55 -11.56
N ASP A 434 23.10 -27.22 -12.69
CA ASP A 434 22.31 -28.38 -13.16
C ASP A 434 22.10 -29.50 -12.11
N VAL A 435 22.92 -29.50 -11.06
CA VAL A 435 22.84 -30.43 -9.93
C VAL A 435 21.60 -30.18 -9.06
N GLU A 436 21.16 -28.93 -8.87
CA GLU A 436 20.04 -28.58 -7.98
C GLU A 436 18.68 -28.80 -8.65
N ILE A 437 18.56 -28.52 -9.96
CA ILE A 437 17.32 -28.76 -10.73
C ILE A 437 17.00 -30.25 -10.82
N ASN A 438 18.00 -31.11 -11.04
CA ASN A 438 17.79 -32.56 -11.08
C ASN A 438 17.45 -33.15 -9.71
N MET A 439 17.99 -32.57 -8.63
CA MET A 439 17.59 -32.91 -7.26
C MET A 439 16.14 -32.51 -6.99
N ILE A 440 15.73 -31.28 -7.34
CA ILE A 440 14.35 -30.79 -7.20
C ILE A 440 13.38 -31.64 -8.03
N LYS A 441 13.73 -31.99 -9.28
CA LYS A 441 12.93 -32.94 -10.10
C LYS A 441 12.77 -34.30 -9.44
N ARG A 442 13.85 -34.86 -8.88
CA ARG A 442 13.82 -36.17 -8.22
C ARG A 442 12.94 -36.13 -6.96
N GLU A 443 13.07 -35.08 -6.14
CA GLU A 443 12.27 -34.90 -4.94
C GLU A 443 10.80 -34.61 -5.26
N LEU A 444 10.50 -33.81 -6.29
CA LEU A 444 9.12 -33.59 -6.78
C LEU A 444 8.50 -34.88 -7.32
N LYS A 445 9.23 -35.66 -8.11
CA LYS A 445 8.75 -36.95 -8.65
C LYS A 445 8.52 -37.97 -7.53
N ALA A 446 9.36 -37.96 -6.49
CA ALA A 446 9.17 -38.77 -5.30
C ALA A 446 7.99 -38.30 -4.43
N PHE A 447 7.75 -36.99 -4.34
CA PHE A 447 6.67 -36.36 -3.57
C PHE A 447 5.27 -36.58 -4.17
N LEU A 448 5.17 -36.59 -5.50
CA LEU A 448 3.89 -36.60 -6.23
C LEU A 448 3.30 -38.00 -6.48
N GLY A 449 4.09 -39.06 -6.33
CA GLY A 449 3.68 -40.45 -6.62
C GLY A 449 3.37 -40.71 -8.11
N THR A 450 3.09 -41.96 -8.47
CA THR A 450 2.87 -42.39 -9.88
C THR A 450 1.60 -41.85 -10.57
N LYS A 451 0.77 -41.09 -9.84
CA LYS A 451 -0.55 -40.60 -10.32
C LYS A 451 -0.53 -39.17 -10.89
N ARG A 452 0.63 -38.50 -10.93
CA ARG A 452 0.81 -37.14 -11.44
C ARG A 452 2.02 -37.08 -12.38
N LYS A 453 1.94 -36.27 -13.43
CA LYS A 453 3.01 -36.09 -14.42
C LYS A 453 3.55 -34.66 -14.30
N VAL A 454 4.87 -34.53 -14.33
CA VAL A 454 5.58 -33.24 -14.41
C VAL A 454 6.04 -33.09 -15.85
N GLU A 455 5.57 -32.05 -16.54
CA GLU A 455 5.98 -31.71 -17.90
C GLU A 455 6.66 -30.34 -17.92
N ARG A 456 7.71 -30.21 -18.73
CA ARG A 456 8.41 -28.93 -18.92
C ARG A 456 7.65 -28.15 -19.99
N VAL A 457 7.24 -26.92 -19.67
CA VAL A 457 6.46 -26.07 -20.59
C VAL A 457 7.39 -25.25 -21.47
N ASN A 458 8.49 -24.74 -20.91
CA ASN A 458 9.54 -24.04 -21.64
C ASN A 458 10.87 -24.08 -20.86
N LYS A 459 11.83 -23.22 -21.22
CA LYS A 459 13.18 -23.23 -20.65
C LYS A 459 13.16 -23.04 -19.12
N ASP A 460 12.25 -22.23 -18.59
CA ASP A 460 12.25 -21.80 -17.19
C ASP A 460 10.96 -22.16 -16.41
N GLU A 461 10.03 -22.90 -17.03
CA GLU A 461 8.74 -23.26 -16.42
C GLU A 461 8.42 -24.75 -16.44
N PHE A 462 7.86 -25.22 -15.32
CA PHE A 462 7.32 -26.57 -15.17
C PHE A 462 5.83 -26.56 -14.86
N PHE A 463 5.12 -27.52 -15.45
CA PHE A 463 3.69 -27.76 -15.23
C PHE A 463 3.47 -29.12 -14.57
N ILE A 464 2.70 -29.12 -13.48
CA ILE A 464 2.39 -30.33 -12.72
C ILE A 464 0.88 -30.55 -12.73
N ALA A 465 0.45 -31.68 -13.29
CA ALA A 465 -0.96 -32.04 -13.37
C ALA A 465 -1.23 -33.50 -12.96
N THR A 466 -2.49 -33.78 -12.60
CA THR A 466 -2.94 -35.14 -12.29
C THR A 466 -3.19 -35.94 -13.58
N ASN A 467 -3.00 -37.27 -13.54
CA ASN A 467 -3.26 -38.13 -14.72
C ASN A 467 -4.71 -38.03 -15.23
N ASN A 468 -5.68 -37.76 -14.35
CA ASN A 468 -7.08 -37.56 -14.73
C ASN A 468 -7.32 -36.23 -15.45
N TYR A 469 -6.55 -35.18 -15.11
CA TYR A 469 -6.58 -33.92 -15.82
C TYR A 469 -5.96 -34.06 -17.23
N LEU A 470 -4.80 -34.71 -17.33
CA LEU A 470 -4.17 -34.99 -18.63
C LEU A 470 -5.07 -35.83 -19.54
N LYS A 471 -5.75 -36.86 -19.01
CA LYS A 471 -6.75 -37.63 -19.78
C LYS A 471 -7.93 -36.77 -20.26
N ARG A 472 -8.40 -35.82 -19.44
CA ARG A 472 -9.48 -34.87 -19.82
C ARG A 472 -9.02 -33.83 -20.84
N CYS A 473 -7.79 -33.35 -20.76
CA CYS A 473 -7.22 -32.44 -21.76
C CYS A 473 -6.98 -33.15 -23.10
N VAL A 474 -6.49 -34.40 -23.08
CA VAL A 474 -6.35 -35.22 -24.29
C VAL A 474 -7.72 -35.57 -24.90
N GLN A 475 -8.75 -35.85 -24.09
CA GLN A 475 -10.13 -36.04 -24.58
C GLN A 475 -10.76 -34.76 -25.13
N LYS A 476 -10.47 -33.58 -24.54
CA LYS A 476 -10.95 -32.29 -25.06
C LYS A 476 -10.21 -31.84 -26.33
N ASN A 477 -8.92 -32.14 -26.46
CA ASN A 477 -8.15 -31.81 -27.67
C ASN A 477 -8.45 -32.74 -28.85
N ARG A 478 -9.02 -33.95 -28.63
CA ARG A 478 -9.55 -34.78 -29.73
C ARG A 478 -10.77 -34.17 -30.41
N ASN A 479 -11.48 -33.24 -29.75
CA ASN A 479 -12.65 -32.57 -30.33
C ASN A 479 -12.31 -31.23 -31.00
N ILE A 480 -11.02 -30.92 -31.22
CA ILE A 480 -10.59 -29.67 -31.87
C ILE A 480 -10.10 -29.91 -33.30
N ASP A 481 -9.85 -31.17 -33.71
CA ASP A 481 -9.41 -31.52 -35.07
C ASP A 481 -10.53 -32.03 -36.00
N ASP A 482 -11.76 -32.25 -35.51
CA ASP A 482 -12.89 -32.81 -36.30
C ASP A 482 -13.90 -31.76 -36.82
N GLU A 483 -13.66 -30.45 -36.63
CA GLU A 483 -14.48 -29.37 -37.23
C GLU A 483 -13.74 -28.54 -38.31
N GLN A 484 -12.63 -29.05 -38.85
CA GLN A 484 -11.96 -28.50 -40.04
C GLN A 484 -11.70 -29.52 -41.15
N SER A 485 -12.62 -30.46 -41.35
CA SER A 485 -12.68 -31.24 -42.59
C SER A 485 -14.10 -31.69 -42.95
N ASN A 486 -14.89 -30.77 -43.50
CA ASN A 486 -15.78 -30.94 -44.66
C ASN A 486 -16.44 -29.62 -45.05
#